data_AF-A0A847DYJ5-F1
#
_entry.id   AF-A0A847DYJ5-F1
#
_cell.length_a   1.000
_cell.length_b   1.000
_cell.length_c   1.000
_cell.angle_alpha   90.00
_cell.angle_beta   90.00
_cell.angle_gamma   90.00
#
_symmetry.space_group_name_H-M   'P 1'
#
loop_
_entity.id
_entity.type
_entity.pdbx_description
1 polymer ?
#
loop_
_entity_poly.entity_id
_entity_poly.type
_entity_poly.pdbx_seq_one_letter_code
_entity_poly.pdbx_strand_id
1 'polypeptide(L)'
;VYGGLNDGARNMIGIGVATATAGIIVGGITLTGLGFRMTDFVEVVSQGNVIVMLLFTAFVCLVLGLGVPTTANYILVASLMAPVIVELGAQNGLVIPLIAVHLFVFYYGIMGDITPPVGLASFAAAAISHEDPIQTGIQGSLYALRTVVLPFVFVFNPALLLIDVRSWFEVAIVAGASTLASLTFAAVTMNWFRVRCRWWELALLSIATFALFRPDWFMDRLYDEYTDAPPSQIFEVAERLPENDRLVLQIYGLNIEGDEIQKTVAVQLGAPDEARKRLQDAGLTIVALGDQVQVANVRFGSRARKSGFEAGWDIAAVKVPTERPSPYWVYIPATLLVVLVWFGQGRRQTVPSGRQALVR
;
A
#
# COMPACT_ATOMS: atom_id res chain seq x y z
N VAL A 1 -3.60 -24.45 33.02
CA VAL A 1 -3.88 -24.71 31.58
C VAL A 1 -5.38 -24.68 31.28
N TYR A 2 -6.21 -25.58 31.86
CA TYR A 2 -7.66 -25.63 31.58
C TYR A 2 -8.42 -24.32 31.88
N GLY A 3 -8.11 -23.64 33.00
CA GLY A 3 -8.71 -22.33 33.31
C GLY A 3 -8.40 -21.28 32.24
N GLY A 4 -7.13 -21.18 31.83
CA GLY A 4 -6.72 -20.26 30.76
C GLY A 4 -7.39 -20.56 29.41
N LEU A 5 -7.62 -21.83 29.07
CA LEU A 5 -8.39 -22.20 27.87
C LEU A 5 -9.86 -21.77 27.99
N ASN A 6 -10.48 -21.93 29.16
CA ASN A 6 -11.84 -21.47 29.41
C ASN A 6 -11.95 -19.93 29.34
N ASP A 7 -10.98 -19.20 29.90
CA ASP A 7 -10.98 -17.73 29.87
C ASP A 7 -10.74 -17.21 28.45
N GLY A 8 -9.84 -17.85 27.70
CA GLY A 8 -9.65 -17.58 26.27
C GLY A 8 -10.94 -17.79 25.48
N ALA A 9 -11.64 -18.90 25.70
CA ALA A 9 -12.92 -19.18 25.03
C ALA A 9 -13.99 -18.13 25.37
N ARG A 10 -14.08 -17.68 26.64
CA ARG A 10 -15.02 -16.64 27.08
C ARG A 10 -14.72 -15.28 26.46
N ASN A 11 -13.45 -14.89 26.41
CA ASN A 11 -13.03 -13.63 25.79
C ASN A 11 -13.29 -13.61 24.26
N MET A 12 -13.27 -14.78 23.62
CA MET A 12 -13.57 -14.91 22.19
C MET A 12 -15.06 -14.75 21.83
N ILE A 13 -15.98 -14.86 22.79
CA ILE A 13 -17.44 -14.78 22.50
C ILE A 13 -17.78 -13.43 21.86
N GLY A 14 -17.28 -12.32 22.42
CA GLY A 14 -17.56 -10.97 21.89
C GLY A 14 -17.02 -10.75 20.48
N ILE A 15 -15.80 -11.24 20.21
CA ILE A 15 -15.20 -11.20 18.87
C ILE A 15 -16.00 -12.08 17.90
N GLY A 16 -16.41 -13.28 18.33
CA GLY A 16 -17.23 -14.19 17.54
C GLY A 16 -18.54 -13.54 17.08
N VAL A 17 -19.28 -12.91 18.00
CA VAL A 17 -20.52 -12.19 17.67
C VAL A 17 -20.25 -11.06 16.67
N ALA A 18 -19.23 -10.22 16.93
CA ALA A 18 -18.90 -9.10 16.04
C ALA A 18 -18.52 -9.57 14.63
N THR A 19 -17.74 -10.65 14.50
CA THR A 19 -17.36 -11.22 13.20
C THR A 19 -18.54 -11.86 12.47
N ALA A 20 -19.46 -12.52 13.19
CA ALA A 20 -20.67 -13.08 12.59
C ALA A 20 -21.57 -11.97 12.02
N THR A 21 -21.75 -10.87 12.77
CA THR A 21 -22.49 -9.69 12.29
C THR A 21 -21.81 -9.05 11.10
N ALA A 22 -20.47 -8.87 11.14
CA ALA A 22 -19.72 -8.36 10.00
C ALA A 22 -19.92 -9.24 8.75
N GLY A 23 -19.90 -10.58 8.90
CA GLY A 23 -20.16 -11.51 7.80
C GLY A 23 -21.53 -11.34 7.14
N ILE A 24 -22.59 -11.08 7.93
CA ILE A 24 -23.93 -10.77 7.40
C ILE A 24 -23.90 -9.48 6.57
N ILE A 25 -23.22 -8.45 7.07
CA ILE A 25 -23.05 -7.17 6.35
C ILE A 25 -22.31 -7.40 5.04
N VAL A 26 -21.20 -8.16 5.05
CA VAL A 26 -20.45 -8.50 3.83
C VAL A 26 -21.31 -9.27 2.82
N GLY A 27 -22.13 -10.21 3.28
CA GLY A 27 -23.08 -10.93 2.44
C GLY A 27 -24.09 -9.99 1.78
N GLY A 28 -24.65 -9.05 2.55
CA GLY A 28 -25.55 -8.01 2.04
C GLY A 28 -24.88 -7.09 1.01
N ILE A 29 -23.66 -6.62 1.29
CA ILE A 29 -22.85 -5.78 0.39
C ILE A 29 -22.60 -6.51 -0.95
N THR A 30 -22.27 -7.80 -0.88
CA THR A 30 -21.99 -8.62 -2.06
C THR A 30 -23.23 -8.81 -2.92
N LEU A 31 -24.38 -9.12 -2.29
CA LEU A 31 -25.64 -9.34 -3.00
C LEU A 31 -26.24 -8.06 -3.59
N THR A 32 -26.02 -6.91 -2.95
CA THR A 32 -26.52 -5.61 -3.42
C THR A 32 -25.65 -4.95 -4.48
N GLY A 33 -24.42 -5.46 -4.70
CA GLY A 33 -23.48 -4.86 -5.63
C GLY A 33 -22.90 -3.52 -5.14
N LEU A 34 -22.97 -3.23 -3.84
CA LEU A 34 -22.47 -1.97 -3.27
C LEU A 34 -20.97 -1.77 -3.54
N GLY A 35 -20.19 -2.85 -3.68
CA GLY A 35 -18.78 -2.78 -4.06
C GLY A 35 -18.56 -2.08 -5.40
N PHE A 36 -19.34 -2.41 -6.44
CA PHE A 36 -19.26 -1.74 -7.75
C PHE A 36 -19.63 -0.27 -7.63
N ARG A 37 -20.72 0.05 -6.91
CA ARG A 37 -21.12 1.44 -6.67
C ARG A 37 -20.06 2.26 -5.94
N MET A 38 -19.32 1.65 -5.04
CA MET A 38 -18.19 2.31 -4.37
C MET A 38 -17.05 2.56 -5.35
N THR A 39 -16.73 1.61 -6.24
CA THR A 39 -15.76 1.82 -7.33
C THR A 39 -16.13 3.05 -8.15
N ASP A 40 -17.36 3.10 -8.68
CA ASP A 40 -17.82 4.24 -9.50
C ASP A 40 -17.75 5.56 -8.73
N PHE A 41 -18.16 5.55 -7.45
CA PHE A 41 -18.14 6.75 -6.62
C PHE A 41 -16.72 7.26 -6.38
N VAL A 42 -15.78 6.36 -6.07
CA VAL A 42 -14.37 6.73 -5.90
C VAL A 42 -13.76 7.17 -7.23
N GLU A 43 -14.13 6.54 -8.35
CA GLU A 43 -13.68 6.94 -9.68
C GLU A 43 -14.11 8.36 -10.03
N VAL A 44 -15.39 8.69 -9.86
CA VAL A 44 -15.95 10.02 -10.12
C VAL A 44 -15.25 11.09 -9.27
N VAL A 45 -14.97 10.79 -7.99
CA VAL A 45 -14.28 11.73 -7.09
C VAL A 45 -12.80 11.87 -7.46
N SER A 46 -12.15 10.78 -7.87
CA SER A 46 -10.71 10.76 -8.17
C SER A 46 -10.35 11.24 -9.57
N GLN A 47 -11.28 11.18 -10.53
CA GLN A 47 -11.08 11.58 -11.94
C GLN A 47 -9.81 10.95 -12.54
N GLY A 48 -9.56 9.67 -12.25
CA GLY A 48 -8.36 8.93 -12.67
C GLY A 48 -7.08 9.27 -11.89
N ASN A 49 -7.12 10.18 -10.92
CA ASN A 49 -5.95 10.46 -10.09
C ASN A 49 -5.81 9.45 -8.96
N VAL A 50 -4.82 8.56 -9.09
CA VAL A 50 -4.50 7.51 -8.11
C VAL A 50 -4.29 8.04 -6.70
N ILE A 51 -3.65 9.20 -6.52
CA ILE A 51 -3.39 9.76 -5.18
C ILE A 51 -4.70 10.23 -4.53
N VAL A 52 -5.58 10.88 -5.31
CA VAL A 52 -6.90 11.30 -4.82
C VAL A 52 -7.74 10.08 -4.48
N MET A 53 -7.71 9.04 -5.33
CA MET A 53 -8.37 7.75 -5.08
C MET A 53 -7.94 7.13 -3.75
N LEU A 54 -6.63 7.04 -3.50
CA LEU A 54 -6.10 6.48 -2.25
C LEU A 54 -6.44 7.35 -1.04
N LEU A 55 -6.36 8.68 -1.14
CA LEU A 55 -6.74 9.61 -0.05
C LEU A 55 -8.22 9.48 0.29
N PHE A 56 -9.08 9.42 -0.73
CA PHE A 56 -10.52 9.27 -0.53
C PHE A 56 -10.84 7.90 0.06
N THR A 57 -10.21 6.85 -0.43
CA THR A 57 -10.37 5.50 0.12
C THR A 57 -9.91 5.42 1.57
N ALA A 58 -8.76 6.04 1.91
CA ALA A 58 -8.28 6.11 3.28
C ALA A 58 -9.30 6.79 4.20
N PHE A 59 -9.90 7.89 3.75
CA PHE A 59 -10.96 8.57 4.48
C PHE A 59 -12.19 7.67 4.69
N VAL A 60 -12.65 6.98 3.64
CA VAL A 60 -13.77 6.04 3.74
C VAL A 60 -13.45 4.89 4.69
N CYS A 61 -12.25 4.29 4.62
CA CYS A 61 -11.81 3.25 5.55
C CYS A 61 -11.79 3.75 7.00
N LEU A 62 -11.32 4.97 7.23
CA LEU A 62 -11.31 5.58 8.57
C LEU A 62 -12.74 5.72 9.09
N VAL A 63 -13.65 6.30 8.30
CA VAL A 63 -15.06 6.50 8.69
C VAL A 63 -15.78 5.18 8.95
N LEU A 64 -15.62 4.19 8.07
CA LEU A 64 -16.23 2.87 8.23
C LEU A 64 -15.70 2.12 9.44
N GLY A 65 -14.44 2.38 9.83
CA GLY A 65 -13.81 1.74 10.97
C GLY A 65 -14.16 2.33 12.33
N LEU A 66 -14.85 3.47 12.37
CA LEU A 66 -15.22 4.14 13.61
C LEU A 66 -16.20 3.30 14.44
N GLY A 67 -15.78 2.89 15.63
CA GLY A 67 -16.66 2.32 16.65
C GLY A 67 -16.96 0.83 16.50
N VAL A 68 -16.19 0.11 15.66
CA VAL A 68 -16.32 -1.34 15.45
C VAL A 68 -15.06 -2.06 15.95
N PRO A 69 -15.16 -3.25 16.58
CA PRO A 69 -13.97 -4.02 16.98
C PRO A 69 -13.02 -4.27 15.81
N THR A 70 -11.71 -4.17 16.03
CA THR A 70 -10.66 -4.20 14.98
C THR A 70 -10.80 -5.36 13.98
N THR A 71 -11.10 -6.57 14.46
CA THR A 71 -11.32 -7.74 13.60
C THR A 71 -12.54 -7.58 12.70
N ALA A 72 -13.68 -7.12 13.24
CA ALA A 72 -14.91 -6.91 12.50
C ALA A 72 -14.78 -5.73 11.52
N ASN A 73 -14.11 -4.66 11.95
CA ASN A 73 -13.75 -3.52 11.12
C ASN A 73 -12.94 -3.98 9.89
N TYR A 74 -11.86 -4.74 10.09
CA TYR A 74 -11.06 -5.26 8.98
C TYR A 74 -11.90 -6.07 7.97
N ILE A 75 -12.80 -6.94 8.45
CA ILE A 75 -13.70 -7.71 7.57
C ILE A 75 -14.54 -6.77 6.70
N LEU A 76 -15.12 -5.72 7.30
CA LEU A 76 -15.93 -4.73 6.59
C LEU A 76 -15.10 -3.96 5.55
N VAL A 77 -14.02 -3.29 5.98
CA VAL A 77 -13.23 -2.43 5.07
C VAL A 77 -12.51 -3.23 4.00
N ALA A 78 -12.02 -4.44 4.31
CA ALA A 78 -11.36 -5.30 3.32
C ALA A 78 -12.35 -5.86 2.29
N SER A 79 -13.59 -6.15 2.68
CA SER A 79 -14.61 -6.61 1.73
C SER A 79 -15.08 -5.52 0.79
N LEU A 80 -15.12 -4.27 1.24
CA LEU A 80 -15.69 -3.15 0.49
C LEU A 80 -14.65 -2.33 -0.26
N MET A 81 -13.55 -1.94 0.39
CA MET A 81 -12.60 -0.97 -0.15
C MET A 81 -11.37 -1.61 -0.80
N ALA A 82 -10.98 -2.82 -0.42
CA ALA A 82 -9.84 -3.48 -1.08
C ALA A 82 -10.10 -3.75 -2.58
N PRO A 83 -11.28 -4.25 -3.00
CA PRO A 83 -11.59 -4.42 -4.42
C PRO A 83 -11.54 -3.09 -5.18
N VAL A 84 -12.04 -2.00 -4.59
CA VAL A 84 -12.03 -0.65 -5.18
C VAL A 84 -10.60 -0.19 -5.49
N ILE A 85 -9.67 -0.35 -4.54
CA ILE A 85 -8.26 0.03 -4.75
C ILE A 85 -7.62 -0.80 -5.85
N VAL A 86 -7.86 -2.12 -5.87
CA VAL A 86 -7.29 -3.02 -6.88
C VAL A 86 -7.81 -2.66 -8.27
N GLU A 87 -9.12 -2.45 -8.37
CA GLU A 87 -9.82 -2.17 -9.61
C GLU A 87 -9.40 -0.82 -10.20
N LEU A 88 -9.54 0.27 -9.43
CA LEU A 88 -9.17 1.61 -9.90
C LEU A 88 -7.66 1.77 -10.05
N GLY A 89 -6.86 1.10 -9.23
CA GLY A 89 -5.42 1.03 -9.40
C GLY A 89 -5.06 0.45 -10.77
N ALA A 90 -5.62 -0.73 -11.08
CA ALA A 90 -5.38 -1.41 -12.36
C ALA A 90 -5.84 -0.56 -13.56
N GLN A 91 -7.02 0.06 -13.48
CA GLN A 91 -7.53 0.93 -14.54
C GLN A 91 -6.62 2.16 -14.79
N ASN A 92 -6.01 2.69 -13.74
CA ASN A 92 -5.09 3.83 -13.82
C ASN A 92 -3.61 3.42 -13.97
N GLY A 93 -3.35 2.19 -14.42
CA GLY A 93 -1.99 1.73 -14.76
C GLY A 93 -1.11 1.35 -13.56
N LEU A 94 -1.66 1.31 -12.34
CA LEU A 94 -0.92 0.97 -11.13
C LEU A 94 -1.29 -0.43 -10.63
N VAL A 95 -0.35 -1.36 -10.77
CA VAL A 95 -0.49 -2.71 -10.20
C VAL A 95 -0.04 -2.72 -8.75
N ILE A 96 -1.01 -2.80 -7.84
CA ILE A 96 -0.76 -2.82 -6.40
C ILE A 96 -0.78 -4.27 -5.91
N PRO A 97 0.27 -4.78 -5.22
CA PRO A 97 0.23 -6.10 -4.61
C PRO A 97 -0.93 -6.21 -3.61
N LEU A 98 -1.69 -7.30 -3.67
CA LEU A 98 -2.90 -7.48 -2.87
C LEU A 98 -2.63 -7.34 -1.37
N ILE A 99 -1.48 -7.81 -0.87
CA ILE A 99 -1.11 -7.66 0.53
C ILE A 99 -0.93 -6.18 0.92
N ALA A 100 -0.39 -5.34 0.03
CA ALA A 100 -0.27 -3.90 0.27
C ALA A 100 -1.66 -3.25 0.36
N VAL A 101 -2.60 -3.67 -0.49
CA VAL A 101 -4.01 -3.20 -0.42
C VAL A 101 -4.66 -3.60 0.90
N HIS A 102 -4.50 -4.85 1.33
CA HIS A 102 -5.05 -5.32 2.60
C HIS A 102 -4.42 -4.61 3.81
N LEU A 103 -3.10 -4.37 3.79
CA LEU A 103 -2.44 -3.58 4.81
C LEU A 103 -2.91 -2.12 4.78
N PHE A 104 -3.16 -1.56 3.60
CA PHE A 104 -3.66 -0.20 3.46
C PHE A 104 -4.99 -0.03 4.18
N VAL A 105 -5.99 -0.85 3.83
CA VAL A 105 -7.31 -0.78 4.46
C VAL A 105 -7.28 -1.17 5.94
N PHE A 106 -6.41 -2.12 6.32
CA PHE A 106 -6.22 -2.53 7.72
C PHE A 106 -5.68 -1.38 8.58
N TYR A 107 -4.62 -0.71 8.14
CA TYR A 107 -4.01 0.39 8.88
C TYR A 107 -4.99 1.55 9.07
N TYR A 108 -5.75 1.93 8.04
CA TYR A 108 -6.78 2.97 8.18
C TYR A 108 -7.98 2.53 9.01
N GLY A 109 -8.33 1.24 8.95
CA GLY A 109 -9.35 0.67 9.82
C GLY A 109 -8.97 0.84 11.30
N ILE A 110 -7.76 0.44 11.70
CA ILE A 110 -7.33 0.52 13.11
C ILE A 110 -6.97 1.95 13.57
N MET A 111 -6.72 2.86 12.63
CA MET A 111 -6.38 4.25 12.96
C MET A 111 -7.52 5.00 13.64
N GLY A 112 -8.76 4.55 13.45
CA GLY A 112 -9.93 5.05 14.18
C GLY A 112 -9.81 4.93 15.70
N ASP A 113 -9.01 3.98 16.22
CA ASP A 113 -8.84 3.76 17.66
C ASP A 113 -8.10 4.89 18.39
N ILE A 114 -7.39 5.75 17.66
CA ILE A 114 -6.67 6.91 18.20
C ILE A 114 -7.16 8.25 17.62
N THR A 115 -7.98 8.22 16.56
CA THR A 115 -8.42 9.42 15.85
C THR A 115 -9.72 9.95 16.46
N PRO A 116 -9.77 11.22 16.89
CA PRO A 116 -11.02 11.86 17.29
C PRO A 116 -12.04 11.86 16.13
N PRO A 117 -13.36 11.69 16.39
CA PRO A 117 -14.01 11.75 17.71
C PRO A 117 -14.15 10.41 18.45
N VAL A 118 -13.76 9.27 17.87
CA VAL A 118 -14.06 7.94 18.45
C VAL A 118 -12.93 7.36 19.29
N GLY A 119 -11.68 7.51 18.89
CA GLY A 119 -10.44 7.31 19.68
C GLY A 119 -10.51 6.41 20.92
N LEU A 120 -11.03 5.17 20.83
CA LEU A 120 -11.29 4.31 21.99
C LEU A 120 -10.06 4.13 22.91
N ALA A 121 -8.88 3.98 22.32
CA ALA A 121 -7.62 3.91 23.06
C ALA A 121 -7.25 5.24 23.71
N SER A 122 -7.52 6.36 23.04
CA SER A 122 -7.32 7.71 23.56
C SER A 122 -8.27 8.03 24.72
N PHE A 123 -9.52 7.56 24.68
CA PHE A 123 -10.46 7.68 25.81
C PHE A 123 -9.99 6.88 27.03
N ALA A 124 -9.52 5.66 26.83
CA ALA A 124 -8.95 4.85 27.91
C ALA A 124 -7.68 5.48 28.49
N ALA A 125 -6.78 5.99 27.65
CA ALA A 125 -5.57 6.68 28.09
C ALA A 125 -5.89 7.96 28.89
N ALA A 126 -6.86 8.76 28.40
CA ALA A 126 -7.32 9.97 29.07
C ALA A 126 -7.96 9.69 30.44
N ALA A 127 -8.69 8.57 30.58
CA ALA A 127 -9.24 8.14 31.86
C ALA A 127 -8.14 7.77 32.88
N ILE A 128 -6.99 7.27 32.41
CA ILE A 128 -5.82 6.98 33.27
C ILE A 128 -5.07 8.28 33.62
N SER A 129 -4.83 9.15 32.64
CA SER A 129 -4.07 10.40 32.82
C SER A 129 -4.88 11.54 33.44
N HIS A 130 -6.21 11.40 33.55
CA HIS A 130 -7.13 12.45 34.00
C HIS A 130 -7.10 13.71 33.10
N GLU A 131 -6.88 13.52 31.79
CA GLU A 131 -6.85 14.59 30.79
C GLU A 131 -8.11 14.58 29.92
N ASP A 132 -8.26 15.60 29.06
CA ASP A 132 -9.33 15.65 28.08
C ASP A 132 -9.13 14.57 26.99
N PRO A 133 -10.12 13.69 26.73
CA PRO A 133 -9.97 12.62 25.75
C PRO A 133 -9.71 13.09 24.31
N ILE A 134 -10.28 14.23 23.92
CA ILE A 134 -10.11 14.77 22.58
C ILE A 134 -8.69 15.31 22.42
N GLN A 135 -8.17 16.03 23.41
CA GLN A 135 -6.77 16.50 23.40
C GLN A 135 -5.79 15.32 23.39
N THR A 136 -6.03 14.29 24.21
CA THR A 136 -5.22 13.06 24.21
C THR A 136 -5.26 12.38 22.84
N GLY A 137 -6.43 12.32 22.19
CA GLY A 137 -6.59 11.77 20.85
C GLY A 137 -5.88 12.58 19.76
N ILE A 138 -5.98 13.92 19.80
CA ILE A 138 -5.27 14.81 18.87
C ILE A 138 -3.75 14.60 19.02
N GLN A 139 -3.24 14.62 20.25
CA GLN A 139 -1.82 14.45 20.50
C GLN A 139 -1.33 13.06 20.07
N GLY A 140 -2.09 12.01 20.40
CA GLY A 140 -1.80 10.64 19.98
C GLY A 140 -1.80 10.49 18.45
N SER A 141 -2.77 11.08 17.77
CA SER A 141 -2.86 11.09 16.30
C SER A 141 -1.67 11.81 15.65
N LEU A 142 -1.25 12.95 16.21
CA LEU A 142 -0.06 13.68 15.73
C LEU A 142 1.22 12.84 15.89
N TYR A 143 1.38 12.16 17.01
CA TYR A 143 2.51 11.24 17.23
C TYR A 143 2.46 10.02 16.30
N ALA A 144 1.27 9.57 15.95
CA ALA A 144 1.04 8.47 15.04
C ALA A 144 1.06 8.87 13.55
N LEU A 145 1.35 10.12 13.18
CA LEU A 145 1.30 10.58 11.78
C LEU A 145 2.15 9.71 10.82
N ARG A 146 3.21 9.05 11.32
CA ARG A 146 3.98 8.08 10.53
C ARG A 146 3.14 6.90 10.06
N THR A 147 2.28 6.36 10.92
CA THR A 147 1.41 5.23 10.56
C THR A 147 0.33 5.64 9.57
N VAL A 148 -0.02 6.93 9.48
CA VAL A 148 -0.91 7.48 8.44
C VAL A 148 -0.25 7.41 7.06
N VAL A 149 1.05 7.70 6.96
CA VAL A 149 1.75 7.76 5.67
C VAL A 149 2.15 6.36 5.19
N LEU A 150 2.46 5.45 6.12
CA LEU A 150 3.00 4.13 5.82
C LEU A 150 2.16 3.29 4.81
N PRO A 151 0.81 3.24 4.89
CA PRO A 151 -0.04 2.62 3.88
C PRO A 151 0.24 3.08 2.45
N PHE A 152 0.40 4.38 2.21
CA PHE A 152 0.75 4.89 0.89
C PHE A 152 2.12 4.39 0.44
N VAL A 153 3.07 4.32 1.37
CA VAL A 153 4.41 3.80 1.06
C VAL A 153 4.34 2.32 0.66
N PHE A 154 3.52 1.50 1.31
CA PHE A 154 3.33 0.10 0.88
C PHE A 154 2.78 -0.04 -0.54
N VAL A 155 1.92 0.88 -0.97
CA VAL A 155 1.37 0.91 -2.33
C VAL A 155 2.43 1.26 -3.36
N PHE A 156 3.28 2.25 -3.06
CA PHE A 156 4.26 2.78 -4.02
C PHE A 156 5.66 2.18 -3.91
N ASN A 157 5.99 1.51 -2.81
CA ASN A 157 7.25 0.81 -2.59
C ASN A 157 6.98 -0.52 -1.85
N PRO A 158 6.54 -1.55 -2.59
CA PRO A 158 6.25 -2.87 -2.01
C PRO A 158 7.48 -3.60 -1.47
N ALA A 159 8.71 -3.14 -1.76
CA ALA A 159 9.93 -3.75 -1.22
C ALA A 159 9.99 -3.70 0.32
N LEU A 160 9.30 -2.73 0.93
CA LEU A 160 9.06 -2.67 2.38
C LEU A 160 8.33 -3.89 2.94
N LEU A 161 7.52 -4.55 2.11
CA LEU A 161 6.80 -5.78 2.42
C LEU A 161 7.59 -7.03 2.02
N LEU A 162 8.86 -6.87 1.66
CA LEU A 162 9.74 -7.92 1.12
C LEU A 162 9.22 -8.52 -0.20
N ILE A 163 8.47 -7.73 -0.96
CA ILE A 163 8.00 -8.10 -2.30
C ILE A 163 9.06 -7.68 -3.30
N ASP A 164 9.37 -8.57 -4.24
CA ASP A 164 10.39 -8.38 -5.27
C ASP A 164 11.83 -8.17 -4.70
N VAL A 165 12.10 -8.64 -3.47
CA VAL A 165 13.43 -8.61 -2.83
C VAL A 165 14.09 -10.00 -2.94
N ARG A 166 15.25 -10.08 -3.60
CA ARG A 166 15.87 -11.36 -4.02
C ARG A 166 17.09 -11.77 -3.20
N SER A 167 17.70 -10.84 -2.47
CA SER A 167 18.95 -11.08 -1.74
C SER A 167 18.88 -10.55 -0.31
N TRP A 168 19.53 -11.24 0.63
CA TRP A 168 19.71 -10.77 2.01
C TRP A 168 20.40 -9.40 2.08
N PHE A 169 21.25 -9.08 1.10
CA PHE A 169 21.87 -7.77 1.01
C PHE A 169 20.83 -6.68 0.68
N GLU A 170 19.90 -6.96 -0.22
CA GLU A 170 18.79 -6.05 -0.53
C GLU A 170 17.86 -5.86 0.67
N VAL A 171 17.56 -6.96 1.40
CA VAL A 171 16.80 -6.87 2.66
C VAL A 171 17.47 -5.92 3.64
N ALA A 172 18.79 -6.03 3.82
CA ALA A 172 19.54 -5.14 4.72
C ALA A 172 19.51 -3.68 4.26
N ILE A 173 19.63 -3.43 2.96
CA ILE A 173 19.54 -2.07 2.38
C ILE A 173 18.13 -1.50 2.59
N VAL A 174 17.09 -2.24 2.22
CA VAL A 174 15.69 -1.78 2.35
C VAL A 174 15.36 -1.55 3.82
N ALA A 175 15.72 -2.46 4.72
CA ALA A 175 15.51 -2.29 6.15
C ALA A 175 16.24 -1.05 6.68
N GLY A 176 17.52 -0.87 6.34
CA GLY A 176 18.31 0.28 6.77
C GLY A 176 17.75 1.61 6.23
N ALA A 177 17.41 1.67 4.95
CA ALA A 177 16.80 2.84 4.32
C ALA A 177 15.44 3.18 4.94
N SER A 178 14.62 2.17 5.22
CA SER A 178 13.29 2.33 5.82
C SER A 178 13.35 2.78 7.28
N THR A 179 14.30 2.25 8.05
CA THR A 179 14.58 2.72 9.41
C THR A 179 15.03 4.18 9.37
N LEU A 180 15.95 4.53 8.46
CA LEU A 180 16.40 5.91 8.31
C LEU A 180 15.25 6.85 7.91
N ALA A 181 14.43 6.46 6.93
CA ALA A 181 13.26 7.21 6.48
C ALA A 181 12.26 7.45 7.62
N SER A 182 12.01 6.42 8.44
CA SER A 182 11.15 6.50 9.63
C SER A 182 11.69 7.48 10.67
N LEU A 183 13.00 7.47 10.92
CA LEU A 183 13.65 8.40 11.85
C LEU A 183 13.63 9.84 11.33
N THR A 184 13.91 10.05 10.04
CA THR A 184 13.88 11.39 9.44
C THR A 184 12.46 11.93 9.33
N PHE A 185 11.47 11.06 9.07
CA PHE A 185 10.05 11.43 9.12
C PHE A 185 9.67 11.93 10.51
N ALA A 186 10.02 11.17 11.56
CA ALA A 186 9.78 11.59 12.94
C ALA A 186 10.49 12.92 13.28
N ALA A 187 11.70 13.11 12.76
CA ALA A 187 12.43 14.37 12.96
C ALA A 187 11.76 15.57 12.28
N VAL A 188 11.17 15.36 11.10
CA VAL A 188 10.40 16.36 10.38
C VAL A 188 9.11 16.71 11.14
N THR A 189 8.33 15.70 11.54
CA THR A 189 7.04 15.93 12.22
C THR A 189 7.20 16.56 13.60
N MET A 190 8.25 16.18 14.34
CA MET A 190 8.54 16.72 15.67
C MET A 190 9.36 18.02 15.63
N ASN A 191 9.77 18.48 14.45
CA ASN A 191 10.67 19.62 14.27
C ASN A 191 11.97 19.54 15.08
N TRP A 192 12.48 18.31 15.26
CA TRP A 192 13.64 18.04 16.10
C TRP A 192 14.40 16.82 15.60
N PHE A 193 15.70 16.98 15.34
CA PHE A 193 16.57 15.85 15.01
C PHE A 193 17.65 15.68 16.08
N ARG A 194 18.70 16.51 16.04
CA ARG A 194 19.67 16.68 17.14
C ARG A 194 19.43 17.96 17.93
N VAL A 195 18.96 18.98 17.23
CA VAL A 195 18.50 20.27 17.73
C VAL A 195 17.23 20.63 16.99
N ARG A 196 16.55 21.70 17.42
CA ARG A 196 15.41 22.25 16.69
C ARG A 196 15.79 22.55 15.24
N CYS A 197 15.03 21.98 14.31
CA CYS A 197 15.33 22.06 12.88
C CYS A 197 15.03 23.47 12.36
N ARG A 198 15.88 23.97 11.44
CA ARG A 198 15.53 25.14 10.63
C ARG A 198 14.58 24.72 9.51
N TRP A 199 13.81 25.67 8.96
CA TRP A 199 12.86 25.38 7.88
C TRP A 199 13.52 24.71 6.65
N TRP A 200 14.75 25.09 6.31
CA TRP A 200 15.49 24.44 5.21
C TRP A 200 16.00 23.05 5.59
N GLU A 201 16.32 22.79 6.86
CA GLU A 201 16.68 21.43 7.32
C GLU A 201 15.46 20.51 7.29
N LEU A 202 14.28 21.04 7.66
CA LEU A 202 13.02 20.33 7.47
C LEU A 202 12.80 20.02 6.00
N ALA A 203 13.00 20.99 5.09
CA ALA A 203 12.85 20.74 3.65
C ALA A 203 13.81 19.64 3.16
N LEU A 204 15.09 19.68 3.55
CA LEU A 204 16.07 18.66 3.18
C LEU A 204 15.74 17.28 3.77
N LEU A 205 15.33 17.21 5.04
CA LEU A 205 14.92 15.96 5.68
C LEU A 205 13.62 15.42 5.08
N SER A 206 12.68 16.27 4.67
CA SER A 206 11.46 15.87 3.97
C SER A 206 11.77 15.28 2.60
N ILE A 207 12.66 15.92 1.83
CA ILE A 207 13.12 15.40 0.54
C ILE A 207 13.83 14.05 0.73
N ALA A 208 14.72 13.96 1.72
CA ALA A 208 15.41 12.71 2.04
C ALA A 208 14.44 11.60 2.45
N THR A 209 13.45 11.92 3.29
CA THR A 209 12.41 10.99 3.73
C THR A 209 11.58 10.48 2.55
N PHE A 210 11.15 11.38 1.67
CA PHE A 210 10.39 11.02 0.48
C PHE A 210 11.21 10.16 -0.48
N ALA A 211 12.48 10.50 -0.72
CA ALA A 211 13.40 9.74 -1.58
C ALA A 211 13.74 8.36 -1.01
N LEU A 212 13.85 8.21 0.32
CA LEU A 212 14.07 6.91 0.96
C LEU A 212 12.82 6.03 0.95
N PHE A 213 11.62 6.61 1.13
CA PHE A 213 10.37 5.85 1.08
C PHE A 213 9.93 5.49 -0.32
N ARG A 214 10.18 6.36 -1.31
CA ARG A 214 9.74 6.18 -2.70
C ARG A 214 10.89 6.43 -3.69
N PRO A 215 11.90 5.55 -3.74
CA PRO A 215 13.01 5.69 -4.68
C PRO A 215 12.54 5.59 -6.13
N ASP A 216 11.54 4.75 -6.41
CA ASP A 216 11.03 4.48 -7.75
C ASP A 216 10.54 5.75 -8.45
N TRP A 217 9.89 6.67 -7.73
CA TRP A 217 9.40 7.94 -8.29
C TRP A 217 10.49 8.81 -8.93
N PHE A 218 11.73 8.73 -8.43
CA PHE A 218 12.85 9.44 -9.01
C PHE A 218 13.44 8.67 -10.20
N MET A 219 13.49 7.34 -10.12
CA MET A 219 14.00 6.51 -11.21
C MET A 219 13.05 6.45 -12.40
N ASP A 220 11.75 6.36 -12.18
CA ASP A 220 10.72 6.30 -13.23
C ASP A 220 10.70 7.59 -14.07
N ARG A 221 11.24 8.70 -13.57
CA ARG A 221 11.43 9.94 -14.36
C ARG A 221 12.63 9.90 -15.29
N LEU A 222 13.60 9.05 -14.97
CA LEU A 222 14.85 8.92 -15.71
C LEU A 222 14.79 7.74 -16.67
N TYR A 223 14.14 6.65 -16.26
CA TYR A 223 14.02 5.39 -16.97
C TYR A 223 12.63 4.78 -16.78
N ASP A 224 11.92 4.51 -17.87
CA ASP A 224 10.62 3.85 -17.83
C ASP A 224 10.75 2.42 -17.27
N GLU A 225 9.86 2.05 -16.35
CA GLU A 225 9.88 0.71 -15.73
C GLU A 225 9.56 -0.42 -16.71
N TYR A 226 8.61 -0.18 -17.62
CA TYR A 226 8.13 -1.16 -18.58
C TYR A 226 8.15 -0.60 -20.00
N THR A 227 8.55 -1.44 -20.95
CA THR A 227 8.32 -1.22 -22.38
C THR A 227 7.18 -2.08 -22.88
N ASP A 228 6.38 -1.55 -23.80
CA ASP A 228 5.27 -2.28 -24.42
C ASP A 228 5.76 -3.25 -25.49
N ALA A 229 5.46 -4.53 -25.28
CA ALA A 229 5.66 -5.59 -26.26
C ALA A 229 4.32 -6.04 -26.87
N PRO A 230 4.32 -6.49 -28.15
CA PRO A 230 3.13 -7.02 -28.81
C PRO A 230 2.48 -8.18 -28.03
N PRO A 231 1.14 -8.30 -28.02
CA PRO A 231 0.43 -9.39 -27.34
C PRO A 231 0.89 -10.80 -27.74
N SER A 232 1.32 -10.98 -28.99
CA SER A 232 1.82 -12.25 -29.52
C SER A 232 3.08 -12.77 -28.80
N GLN A 233 3.85 -11.88 -28.18
CA GLN A 233 5.08 -12.25 -27.44
C GLN A 233 4.79 -12.72 -26.01
N ILE A 234 3.54 -12.80 -25.59
CA ILE A 234 3.18 -13.17 -24.21
C ILE A 234 3.80 -14.50 -23.76
N PHE A 235 3.82 -15.50 -24.64
CA PHE A 235 4.38 -16.82 -24.30
C PHE A 235 5.90 -16.74 -24.13
N GLU A 236 6.58 -15.98 -25.00
CA GLU A 236 8.02 -15.77 -24.91
C GLU A 236 8.41 -15.00 -23.64
N VAL A 237 7.68 -13.93 -23.31
CA VAL A 237 7.89 -13.17 -22.08
C VAL A 237 7.63 -14.06 -20.86
N ALA A 238 6.53 -14.82 -20.86
CA ALA A 238 6.20 -15.73 -19.77
C ALA A 238 7.22 -16.86 -19.60
N GLU A 239 7.97 -17.24 -20.63
CA GLU A 239 9.05 -18.23 -20.53
C GLU A 239 10.34 -17.61 -19.97
N ARG A 240 10.68 -16.39 -20.42
CA ARG A 240 11.91 -15.68 -20.03
C ARG A 240 11.89 -15.13 -18.61
N LEU A 241 10.71 -14.85 -18.06
CA LEU A 241 10.60 -14.26 -16.72
C LEU A 241 11.20 -15.20 -15.65
N PRO A 242 12.04 -14.68 -14.73
CA PRO A 242 12.53 -15.41 -13.57
C PRO A 242 11.43 -16.06 -12.72
N GLU A 243 11.82 -16.98 -11.85
CA GLU A 243 10.91 -17.52 -10.84
C GLU A 243 10.34 -16.40 -9.97
N ASN A 244 9.04 -16.48 -9.65
CA ASN A 244 8.33 -15.55 -8.79
C ASN A 244 8.24 -14.09 -9.30
N ASP A 245 8.65 -13.83 -10.55
CA ASP A 245 8.44 -12.53 -11.19
C ASP A 245 6.99 -12.36 -11.66
N ARG A 246 6.59 -11.10 -11.83
CA ARG A 246 5.23 -10.73 -12.21
C ARG A 246 5.14 -10.54 -13.72
N LEU A 247 4.24 -11.28 -14.38
CA LEU A 247 3.82 -11.00 -15.74
C LEU A 247 2.78 -9.88 -15.68
N VAL A 248 3.12 -8.72 -16.23
CA VAL A 248 2.26 -7.54 -16.27
C VAL A 248 1.64 -7.41 -17.66
N LEU A 249 0.31 -7.29 -17.72
CA LEU A 249 -0.48 -7.28 -18.93
C LEU A 249 -1.43 -6.10 -18.91
N GLN A 250 -1.55 -5.42 -20.05
CA GLN A 250 -2.61 -4.45 -20.27
C GLN A 250 -3.74 -5.17 -21.01
N ILE A 251 -4.88 -5.32 -20.35
CA ILE A 251 -6.08 -5.97 -20.88
C ILE A 251 -7.16 -4.93 -21.15
N TYR A 252 -8.01 -5.18 -22.13
CA TYR A 252 -9.17 -4.34 -22.44
C TYR A 252 -10.39 -5.20 -22.71
N GLY A 253 -11.56 -4.67 -22.36
CA GLY A 253 -12.82 -5.38 -22.51
C GLY A 253 -13.99 -4.52 -22.04
N LEU A 254 -15.18 -5.10 -22.09
CA LEU A 254 -16.40 -4.47 -21.61
C LEU A 254 -16.61 -4.81 -20.14
N ASN A 255 -16.92 -3.79 -19.34
CA ASN A 255 -17.40 -4.00 -17.98
C ASN A 255 -18.85 -4.50 -17.97
N ILE A 256 -19.40 -4.76 -16.78
CA ILE A 256 -20.78 -5.20 -16.59
C ILE A 256 -21.84 -4.17 -17.04
N GLU A 257 -21.46 -2.90 -17.18
CA GLU A 257 -22.34 -1.80 -17.61
C GLU A 257 -22.28 -1.58 -19.14
N GLY A 258 -21.33 -2.23 -19.82
CA GLY A 258 -21.13 -2.11 -21.26
C GLY A 258 -20.13 -1.03 -21.68
N ASP A 259 -19.37 -0.47 -20.74
CA ASP A 259 -18.30 0.48 -21.04
C ASP A 259 -17.00 -0.23 -21.36
N GLU A 260 -16.28 0.28 -22.36
CA GLU A 260 -14.94 -0.18 -22.70
C GLU A 260 -13.94 0.34 -21.66
N ILE A 261 -13.32 -0.58 -20.93
CA ILE A 261 -12.33 -0.25 -19.92
C ILE A 261 -11.02 -0.99 -20.17
N GLN A 262 -9.93 -0.30 -19.82
CA GLN A 262 -8.58 -0.82 -19.93
C GLN A 262 -8.01 -0.99 -18.52
N LYS A 263 -7.35 -2.13 -18.27
CA LYS A 263 -6.73 -2.44 -16.97
C LYS A 263 -5.31 -2.91 -17.17
N THR A 264 -4.42 -2.49 -16.28
CA THR A 264 -3.09 -3.08 -16.12
C THR A 264 -3.15 -4.05 -14.95
N VAL A 265 -3.01 -5.33 -15.25
CA VAL A 265 -3.09 -6.43 -14.28
C VAL A 265 -1.75 -7.17 -14.26
N ALA A 266 -1.42 -7.78 -13.12
CA ALA A 266 -0.22 -8.59 -13.03
C ALA A 266 -0.46 -9.90 -12.30
N VAL A 267 0.24 -10.94 -12.69
CA VAL A 267 0.20 -12.23 -12.00
C VAL A 267 1.61 -12.75 -11.77
N GLN A 268 1.85 -13.26 -10.57
CA GLN A 268 3.12 -13.90 -10.23
C GLN A 268 3.20 -15.29 -10.87
N LEU A 269 4.24 -15.51 -11.67
CA LEU A 269 4.52 -16.80 -12.30
C LEU A 269 5.31 -17.71 -11.36
N GLY A 270 5.07 -19.02 -11.47
CA GLY A 270 5.81 -20.05 -10.73
C GLY A 270 7.22 -20.27 -11.29
N ALA A 271 7.80 -21.42 -10.94
CA ALA A 271 9.09 -21.87 -11.44
C ALA A 271 9.17 -21.82 -12.98
N PRO A 272 10.37 -21.62 -13.56
CA PRO A 272 10.57 -21.68 -15.00
C PRO A 272 10.15 -23.06 -15.53
N ASP A 273 9.24 -23.04 -16.50
CA ASP A 273 8.66 -24.19 -17.20
C ASP A 273 8.11 -23.67 -18.54
N GLU A 274 7.51 -24.53 -19.36
CA GLU A 274 6.84 -24.12 -20.59
C GLU A 274 5.83 -23.00 -20.33
N ALA A 275 5.86 -21.94 -21.15
CA ALA A 275 5.06 -20.73 -20.96
C ALA A 275 3.58 -21.01 -20.69
N ARG A 276 2.97 -21.91 -21.46
CA ARG A 276 1.56 -22.30 -21.32
C ARG A 276 1.27 -22.93 -19.96
N LYS A 277 2.17 -23.78 -19.47
CA LYS A 277 2.02 -24.44 -18.18
C LYS A 277 2.16 -23.45 -17.03
N ARG A 278 3.13 -22.53 -17.10
CA ARG A 278 3.28 -21.44 -16.11
C ARG A 278 2.03 -20.56 -16.02
N LEU A 279 1.46 -20.20 -17.17
CA LEU A 279 0.21 -19.43 -17.24
C LEU A 279 -0.97 -20.23 -16.65
N GLN A 280 -1.11 -21.51 -16.99
CA GLN A 280 -2.16 -22.38 -16.43
C GLN A 280 -2.04 -22.57 -14.91
N ASP A 281 -0.82 -22.71 -14.39
CA ASP A 281 -0.55 -22.82 -12.95
C ASP A 281 -0.96 -21.54 -12.21
N ALA A 282 -0.65 -20.38 -12.80
CA ALA A 282 -1.10 -19.07 -12.35
C ALA A 282 -2.64 -18.88 -12.46
N GLY A 283 -3.31 -19.73 -13.25
CA GLY A 283 -4.75 -19.79 -13.44
C GLY A 283 -5.25 -19.10 -14.71
N LEU A 284 -4.38 -18.83 -15.68
CA LEU A 284 -4.69 -18.20 -16.95
C LEU A 284 -4.66 -19.21 -18.10
N THR A 285 -5.72 -19.21 -18.90
CA THR A 285 -5.74 -19.85 -20.21
C THR A 285 -5.84 -18.76 -21.26
N ILE A 286 -4.80 -18.65 -22.09
CA ILE A 286 -4.68 -17.60 -23.11
C ILE A 286 -4.73 -18.25 -24.48
N VAL A 287 -5.50 -17.67 -25.39
CA VAL A 287 -5.64 -18.13 -26.77
C VAL A 287 -5.21 -16.99 -27.69
N ALA A 288 -4.34 -17.32 -28.66
CA ALA A 288 -3.95 -16.40 -29.72
C ALA A 288 -4.74 -16.74 -30.99
N LEU A 289 -5.50 -15.78 -31.51
CA LEU A 289 -6.21 -15.85 -32.79
C LEU A 289 -5.58 -14.84 -33.76
N GLY A 290 -4.53 -15.28 -34.48
CA GLY A 290 -3.75 -14.39 -35.35
C GLY A 290 -2.97 -13.35 -34.53
N ASP A 291 -3.19 -12.07 -34.81
CA ASP A 291 -2.56 -10.95 -34.10
C ASP A 291 -3.26 -10.58 -32.78
N GLN A 292 -4.48 -11.10 -32.55
CA GLN A 292 -5.22 -10.87 -31.32
C GLN A 292 -4.95 -11.98 -30.31
N VAL A 293 -4.75 -11.58 -29.06
CA VAL A 293 -4.56 -12.51 -27.94
C VAL A 293 -5.62 -12.23 -26.89
N GLN A 294 -6.34 -13.27 -26.49
CA GLN A 294 -7.47 -13.16 -25.58
C GLN A 294 -7.30 -14.07 -24.37
N VAL A 295 -7.77 -13.60 -23.21
CA VAL A 295 -7.90 -14.39 -21.99
C VAL A 295 -9.12 -15.30 -22.11
N ALA A 296 -8.93 -16.54 -22.54
CA ALA A 296 -10.04 -17.48 -22.74
C ALA A 296 -10.67 -17.96 -21.43
N ASN A 297 -9.88 -18.18 -20.38
CA ASN A 297 -10.39 -18.61 -19.08
C ASN A 297 -9.49 -18.12 -17.94
N VAL A 298 -10.11 -17.79 -16.81
CA VAL A 298 -9.43 -17.51 -15.54
C VAL A 298 -9.98 -18.45 -14.47
N ARG A 299 -9.13 -19.34 -13.94
CA ARG A 299 -9.53 -20.35 -12.96
C ARG A 299 -10.02 -19.68 -11.66
N PHE A 300 -11.16 -20.12 -11.14
CA PHE A 300 -11.70 -19.62 -9.87
C PHE A 300 -10.71 -19.81 -8.70
N GLY A 301 -10.61 -18.81 -7.82
CA GLY A 301 -9.71 -18.82 -6.66
C GLY A 301 -8.20 -18.73 -6.98
N SER A 302 -7.83 -18.65 -8.26
CA SER A 302 -6.43 -18.54 -8.70
C SER A 302 -5.79 -17.20 -8.35
N ARG A 303 -4.45 -17.12 -8.47
CA ARG A 303 -3.70 -15.87 -8.31
C ARG A 303 -4.12 -14.85 -9.37
N ALA A 304 -4.31 -15.29 -10.61
CA ALA A 304 -4.80 -14.47 -11.70
C ALA A 304 -6.18 -13.87 -11.38
N ARG A 305 -7.16 -14.68 -10.96
CA ARG A 305 -8.50 -14.17 -10.62
C ARG A 305 -8.46 -13.13 -9.50
N LYS A 306 -7.63 -13.35 -8.48
CA LYS A 306 -7.47 -12.41 -7.37
C LYS A 306 -6.78 -11.10 -7.78
N SER A 307 -6.00 -11.11 -8.86
CA SER A 307 -5.24 -9.96 -9.35
C SER A 307 -5.99 -9.14 -10.42
N GLY A 308 -7.28 -9.41 -10.63
CA GLY A 308 -8.15 -8.63 -11.53
C GLY A 308 -8.27 -9.17 -12.96
N PHE A 309 -7.79 -10.38 -13.25
CA PHE A 309 -7.97 -10.97 -14.58
C PHE A 309 -9.42 -11.42 -14.83
N GLU A 310 -9.91 -11.11 -16.02
CA GLU A 310 -11.26 -11.43 -16.49
C GLU A 310 -11.20 -12.29 -17.76
N ALA A 311 -12.12 -13.26 -17.85
CA ALA A 311 -12.23 -14.11 -19.03
C ALA A 311 -13.03 -13.38 -20.13
N GLY A 312 -12.64 -13.59 -21.39
CA GLY A 312 -13.22 -12.92 -22.55
C GLY A 312 -12.59 -11.56 -22.88
N TRP A 313 -11.62 -11.11 -22.08
CA TRP A 313 -10.92 -9.85 -22.30
C TRP A 313 -9.72 -10.03 -23.22
N ASP A 314 -9.48 -9.03 -24.05
CA ASP A 314 -8.36 -9.00 -24.99
C ASP A 314 -7.12 -8.39 -24.34
N ILE A 315 -5.95 -8.79 -24.82
CA ILE A 315 -4.65 -8.29 -24.36
C ILE A 315 -4.19 -7.20 -25.32
N ALA A 316 -4.10 -5.96 -24.85
CA ALA A 316 -3.61 -4.82 -25.62
C ALA A 316 -2.08 -4.85 -25.74
N ALA A 317 -1.39 -5.12 -24.63
CA ALA A 317 0.07 -5.08 -24.57
C ALA A 317 0.61 -5.98 -23.45
N VAL A 318 1.81 -6.49 -23.65
CA VAL A 318 2.61 -7.17 -22.62
C VAL A 318 3.65 -6.19 -22.11
N LYS A 319 3.63 -5.87 -20.82
CA LYS A 319 4.56 -4.93 -20.20
C LYS A 319 5.83 -5.69 -19.81
N VAL A 320 6.92 -5.45 -20.55
CA VAL A 320 8.21 -6.11 -20.32
C VAL A 320 9.11 -5.20 -19.48
N PRO A 321 9.72 -5.68 -18.39
CA PRO A 321 10.64 -4.87 -17.58
C PRO A 321 11.83 -4.35 -18.41
N THR A 322 12.10 -3.05 -18.33
CA THR A 322 13.24 -2.42 -19.03
C THR A 322 14.55 -2.71 -18.31
N GLU A 323 15.67 -2.81 -19.04
CA GLU A 323 17.00 -2.80 -18.44
C GLU A 323 17.31 -1.42 -17.84
N ARG A 324 17.13 -1.26 -16.52
CA ARG A 324 17.35 0.01 -15.80
C ARG A 324 18.28 -0.15 -14.59
N PRO A 325 19.00 0.92 -14.19
CA PRO A 325 19.75 0.93 -12.93
C PRO A 325 18.84 0.65 -11.73
N SER A 326 19.40 0.01 -10.70
CA SER A 326 18.65 -0.30 -9.48
C SER A 326 18.05 0.97 -8.83
N PRO A 327 16.79 0.93 -8.37
CA PRO A 327 16.19 2.03 -7.61
C PRO A 327 16.98 2.44 -6.36
N TYR A 328 17.77 1.53 -5.80
CA TYR A 328 18.56 1.77 -4.59
C TYR A 328 19.65 2.84 -4.75
N TRP A 329 20.00 3.23 -5.98
CA TRP A 329 20.89 4.38 -6.22
C TRP A 329 20.35 5.69 -5.63
N VAL A 330 19.03 5.84 -5.50
CA VAL A 330 18.38 7.02 -4.88
C VAL A 330 18.67 7.11 -3.37
N TYR A 331 18.99 5.98 -2.71
CA TYR A 331 19.31 5.98 -1.29
C TYR A 331 20.62 6.70 -0.98
N ILE A 332 21.57 6.73 -1.90
CA ILE A 332 22.86 7.41 -1.70
C ILE A 332 22.68 8.94 -1.57
N PRO A 333 22.10 9.67 -2.54
CA PRO A 333 21.89 11.10 -2.39
C PRO A 333 20.95 11.40 -1.21
N ALA A 334 19.93 10.57 -0.95
CA ALA A 334 19.02 10.77 0.17
C ALA A 334 19.73 10.65 1.53
N THR A 335 20.56 9.62 1.72
CA THR A 335 21.38 9.46 2.95
C THR A 335 22.39 10.60 3.10
N LEU A 336 23.00 11.06 2.01
CA LEU A 336 23.90 12.23 2.03
C LEU A 336 23.21 13.50 2.51
N LEU A 337 21.94 13.75 2.12
CA LEU A 337 21.16 14.88 2.64
C LEU A 337 20.98 14.79 4.16
N VAL A 338 20.66 13.60 4.68
CA VAL A 338 20.52 13.39 6.14
C VAL A 338 21.84 13.63 6.85
N VAL A 339 22.94 13.11 6.31
CA VAL A 339 24.29 13.28 6.85
C VAL A 339 24.71 14.76 6.84
N LEU A 340 24.38 15.51 5.77
CA LEU A 340 24.64 16.94 5.68
C LEU A 340 23.92 17.71 6.79
N VAL A 341 22.63 17.42 7.01
CA VAL A 341 21.87 18.02 8.11
C VAL A 341 22.46 17.61 9.46
N TRP A 342 22.81 16.34 9.64
CA TRP A 342 23.42 15.81 10.87
C TRP A 342 24.71 16.55 11.26
N PHE A 343 25.64 16.73 10.31
CA PHE A 343 26.88 17.46 10.55
C PHE A 343 26.65 18.97 10.75
N GLY A 344 25.73 19.56 9.98
CA GLY A 344 25.34 20.96 10.13
C GLY A 344 24.79 21.25 11.54
N GLN A 345 23.96 20.35 12.06
CA GLN A 345 23.43 20.43 13.43
C GLN A 345 24.50 20.18 14.50
N GLY A 346 25.43 19.24 14.26
CA GLY A 346 26.53 18.94 15.18
C GLY A 346 27.40 20.17 15.50
N ARG A 347 27.65 21.03 14.51
CA ARG A 347 28.39 22.30 14.72
C ARG A 347 27.63 23.32 15.60
N ARG A 348 26.32 23.17 15.75
CA ARG A 348 25.49 24.06 16.59
C ARG A 348 25.33 23.55 18.02
N GLN A 349 25.39 22.23 18.23
CA GLN A 349 25.33 21.63 19.57
C GLN A 349 26.51 22.02 20.46
N THR A 350 27.67 22.34 19.86
CA THR A 350 28.89 22.71 20.58
C THR A 350 28.91 24.16 21.07
N VAL A 351 27.87 24.97 20.80
CA VAL A 351 27.72 26.29 21.42
C VAL A 351 27.08 26.09 22.78
N PRO A 352 27.79 26.36 23.90
CA PRO A 352 27.25 26.12 25.23
C PRO A 352 25.96 26.93 25.41
N SER A 353 24.94 26.26 25.94
CA SER A 353 23.64 26.79 26.38
C SER A 353 23.75 27.74 27.58
N GLY A 354 24.78 28.59 27.62
CA GLY A 354 25.03 29.57 28.68
C GLY A 354 24.46 30.97 28.41
N ARG A 355 23.71 31.19 27.33
CA ARG A 355 23.25 32.54 26.94
C ARG A 355 21.76 32.69 26.58
N GLN A 356 20.93 31.67 26.80
CA GLN A 356 19.49 31.75 26.50
C GLN A 356 18.57 31.84 27.71
N ALA A 357 19.08 31.81 28.96
CA ALA A 357 18.26 31.92 30.16
C ALA A 357 17.95 33.37 30.60
N LEU A 358 18.24 34.40 29.78
CA LEU A 358 18.06 35.80 30.20
C LEU A 358 17.20 36.68 29.30
N VAL A 359 16.66 36.20 28.18
CA VAL A 359 15.74 37.04 27.39
C VAL A 359 14.66 36.17 26.71
N ARG A 360 13.46 36.28 27.28
CA ARG A 360 12.11 35.88 26.82
C ARG A 360 11.52 34.59 27.37
#